data_AF-A0A939YSK3-F1
#
_entry.id   AF-A0A939YSK3-F1
#
_cell.length_a   1.000
_cell.length_b   1.000
_cell.length_c   1.000
_cell.angle_alpha   90.00
_cell.angle_beta   90.00
_cell.angle_gamma   90.00
#
_symmetry.space_group_name_H-M   'P 1'
#
loop_
_entity.id
_entity.type
_entity.pdbx_description
1 polymer ?
#
loop_
_entity_poly.entity_id
_entity_poly.type
_entity_poly.pdbx_seq_one_letter_code
_entity_poly.pdbx_strand_id
1 'polypeptide(L)'
;MEELEFKFDTQLLIEGEELSEDDIFDYITENIEGNCLLAVGDENLIKIHFHTNTPWKLLEYAASIGDIYDVVVENMQRQENGLQG
;
A
#
# COMPACT_ATOMS: atom_id res chain seq x y z
N MET A 1 6.03 -21.72 -12.51
CA MET A 1 5.72 -20.31 -12.18
C MET A 1 6.37 -20.07 -10.83
N GLU A 2 7.17 -19.02 -10.70
CA GLU A 2 7.64 -18.61 -9.36
C GLU A 2 6.41 -18.30 -8.49
N GLU A 3 6.46 -18.70 -7.22
CA GLU A 3 5.45 -18.24 -6.27
C GLU A 3 5.68 -16.75 -5.99
N LEU A 4 4.63 -15.95 -6.10
CA LEU A 4 4.64 -14.57 -5.63
C LEU A 4 4.93 -14.57 -4.12
N GLU A 5 6.04 -13.91 -3.73
CA GLU A 5 6.43 -13.75 -2.33
C GLU A 5 5.36 -12.97 -1.54
N PHE A 6 4.80 -11.92 -2.16
CA PHE A 6 3.71 -11.10 -1.62
C PHE A 6 2.49 -11.13 -2.54
N LYS A 7 1.35 -11.52 -1.99
CA LYS A 7 0.16 -11.90 -2.80
C LYS A 7 -0.78 -10.75 -3.13
N PHE A 8 -0.79 -9.71 -2.31
CA PHE A 8 -1.74 -8.60 -2.46
C PHE A 8 -1.03 -7.37 -2.95
N ASP A 9 -1.52 -6.80 -4.04
CA ASP A 9 -1.26 -5.42 -4.39
C ASP A 9 -2.24 -4.52 -3.61
N THR A 10 -1.70 -3.62 -2.79
CA THR A 10 -2.48 -2.69 -1.99
C THR A 10 -2.18 -1.27 -2.45
N GLN A 11 -3.21 -0.61 -2.96
CA GLN A 11 -3.14 0.78 -3.40
C GLN A 11 -4.17 1.61 -2.64
N LEU A 12 -3.80 2.82 -2.26
CA LEU A 12 -4.71 3.75 -1.61
C LEU A 12 -4.23 5.20 -1.79
N LEU A 13 -5.14 6.13 -1.58
CA LEU A 13 -4.86 7.55 -1.40
C LEU A 13 -4.98 7.91 0.08
N ILE A 14 -4.09 8.79 0.55
CA ILE A 14 -4.10 9.41 1.88
C ILE A 14 -4.22 10.91 1.67
N GLU A 15 -5.33 11.51 2.09
CA GLU A 15 -5.47 12.97 2.18
C GLU A 15 -5.24 13.42 3.64
N GLY A 16 -4.47 14.48 3.82
CA GLY A 16 -4.07 14.95 5.15
C GLY A 16 -3.42 16.33 5.11
N GLU A 17 -2.76 16.70 6.20
CA GLU A 17 -1.95 17.91 6.31
C GLU A 17 -0.54 17.51 6.77
N GLU A 18 0.49 18.19 6.25
CA GLU A 18 1.90 17.96 6.61
C GLU A 18 2.38 16.50 6.38
N LEU A 19 1.86 15.84 5.34
CA LEU A 19 2.31 14.51 4.95
C LEU A 19 3.76 14.54 4.43
N SER A 20 4.51 13.47 4.70
CA SER A 20 5.92 13.33 4.30
C SER A 20 6.11 11.99 3.60
N GLU A 21 6.51 12.04 2.33
CA GLU A 21 6.78 10.84 1.53
C GLU A 21 7.87 9.98 2.19
N ASP A 22 8.94 10.63 2.68
CA ASP A 22 10.07 9.96 3.31
C ASP A 22 9.65 9.26 4.61
N ASP A 23 8.90 9.93 5.49
CA ASP A 23 8.46 9.34 6.76
C ASP A 23 7.51 8.15 6.54
N ILE A 24 6.62 8.26 5.54
CA ILE A 24 5.71 7.18 5.16
C ILE A 24 6.49 6.00 4.57
N PHE A 25 7.46 6.28 3.69
CA PHE A 25 8.29 5.26 3.08
C PHE A 25 9.09 4.48 4.13
N ASP A 26 9.73 5.20 5.04
CA ASP A 26 10.54 4.64 6.12
C ASP A 26 9.65 3.80 7.07
N TYR A 27 8.51 4.33 7.51
CA TYR A 27 7.60 3.59 8.38
C TYR A 27 7.16 2.27 7.73
N ILE A 28 6.69 2.30 6.49
CA ILE A 28 6.18 1.09 5.81
C ILE A 28 7.31 0.07 5.67
N THR A 29 8.50 0.50 5.23
CA THR A 29 9.65 -0.39 5.01
C THR A 29 10.16 -1.03 6.31
N GLU A 30 10.11 -0.30 7.42
CA GLU A 30 10.57 -0.79 8.73
C GLU A 30 9.54 -1.69 9.44
N ASN A 31 8.25 -1.49 9.20
CA ASN A 31 7.18 -2.08 10.02
C ASN A 31 6.30 -3.09 9.29
N ILE A 32 6.28 -3.06 7.96
CA ILE A 32 5.39 -3.89 7.14
C ILE A 32 6.22 -4.67 6.13
N GLU A 33 6.20 -6.00 6.26
CA GLU A 33 6.88 -6.89 5.34
C GLU A 33 6.21 -6.83 3.95
N GLY A 34 7.01 -6.56 2.92
CA GLY A 34 6.54 -6.40 1.57
C GLY A 34 7.61 -5.94 0.60
N ASN A 35 7.21 -5.67 -0.64
CA ASN A 35 8.09 -5.12 -1.66
C ASN A 35 7.33 -4.15 -2.59
N CYS A 36 8.05 -3.59 -3.56
CA CYS A 36 7.50 -2.68 -4.57
C CYS A 36 6.77 -1.46 -3.98
N LEU A 37 7.26 -0.92 -2.85
CA LEU A 37 6.72 0.29 -2.25
C LEU A 37 6.91 1.51 -3.17
N LEU A 38 5.82 2.21 -3.45
CA LEU A 38 5.80 3.58 -3.97
C LEU A 38 4.97 4.42 -3.01
N ALA A 39 5.54 5.52 -2.53
CA ALA A 39 4.84 6.58 -1.81
C ALA A 39 5.16 7.89 -2.53
N VAL A 40 4.17 8.46 -3.23
CA VAL A 40 4.36 9.63 -4.10
C VAL A 40 3.19 10.61 -3.97
N GLY A 41 3.46 11.90 -3.99
CA GLY A 41 2.48 12.95 -3.78
C GLY A 41 3.07 14.26 -3.28
N ASP A 42 2.37 14.90 -2.35
CA ASP A 42 2.79 16.10 -1.66
C ASP A 42 2.27 16.11 -0.21
N GLU A 43 2.43 17.24 0.49
CA GLU A 43 2.05 17.40 1.90
C GLU A 43 0.54 17.25 2.17
N ASN A 44 -0.31 17.28 1.13
CA ASN A 44 -1.77 17.20 1.27
C ASN A 44 -2.33 15.87 0.75
N LEU A 45 -1.66 15.23 -0.21
CA LEU A 45 -2.15 14.00 -0.82
C LEU A 45 -0.99 13.08 -1.20
N ILE A 46 -1.02 11.85 -0.69
CA ILE A 46 -0.06 10.80 -1.06
C ILE A 46 -0.78 9.57 -1.62
N LYS A 47 -0.25 9.06 -2.74
CA LYS A 47 -0.62 7.77 -3.31
C LYS A 47 0.37 6.71 -2.88
N ILE A 48 -0.17 5.59 -2.38
CA ILE A 48 0.60 4.39 -2.04
C ILE A 48 0.34 3.28 -3.04
N HIS A 49 1.39 2.57 -3.41
CA HIS A 49 1.37 1.24 -4.04
C HIS A 49 2.31 0.34 -3.24
N PHE A 50 1.83 -0.82 -2.78
CA PHE A 50 2.67 -1.73 -2.02
C PHE A 50 2.21 -3.18 -2.12
N HIS A 51 3.16 -4.09 -2.32
CA HIS A 51 2.87 -5.51 -2.28
C HIS A 51 3.15 -6.09 -0.90
N THR A 52 2.15 -6.68 -0.27
CA THR A 52 2.29 -7.29 1.07
C THR A 52 1.37 -8.50 1.23
N ASN A 53 1.64 -9.34 2.23
CA ASN A 53 0.72 -10.37 2.69
C ASN A 53 -0.20 -9.88 3.83
N THR A 54 0.02 -8.66 4.33
CA THR A 54 -0.75 -8.05 5.42
C THR A 54 -1.31 -6.68 5.05
N PRO A 55 -2.21 -6.58 4.05
CA PRO A 55 -2.77 -5.30 3.57
C PRO A 55 -3.42 -4.49 4.70
N TRP A 56 -4.02 -5.15 5.69
CA TRP A 56 -4.65 -4.49 6.84
C TRP A 56 -3.68 -3.62 7.68
N LYS A 57 -2.38 -3.95 7.72
CA LYS A 57 -1.39 -3.12 8.42
C LYS A 57 -1.14 -1.79 7.70
N LEU A 58 -1.13 -1.82 6.37
CA LEU A 58 -0.98 -0.61 5.57
C LEU A 58 -2.22 0.27 5.72
N LEU A 59 -3.42 -0.32 5.70
CA LEU A 59 -4.67 0.40 5.95
C LEU A 59 -4.72 1.01 7.35
N GLU A 60 -4.29 0.26 8.37
CA GLU A 60 -4.20 0.74 9.76
C GLU A 60 -3.27 1.95 9.89
N TYR A 61 -2.07 1.87 9.29
CA TYR A 61 -1.14 2.98 9.30
C TYR A 61 -1.68 4.20 8.55
N ALA A 62 -2.15 4.01 7.31
CA ALA A 62 -2.66 5.10 6.48
C ALA A 62 -3.83 5.84 7.16
N ALA A 63 -4.77 5.10 7.76
CA ALA A 63 -5.89 5.67 8.51
C ALA A 63 -5.48 6.39 9.82
N SER A 64 -4.25 6.18 10.30
CA SER A 64 -3.74 6.87 11.49
C SER A 64 -3.16 8.25 11.19
N ILE A 65 -2.83 8.54 9.92
CA ILE A 65 -2.17 9.78 9.50
C ILE A 65 -3.01 10.65 8.56
N GLY A 66 -4.13 10.15 8.04
CA GLY A 66 -5.01 10.92 7.16
C GLY A 66 -6.31 10.19 6.84
N ASP A 67 -7.16 10.82 6.03
CA ASP A 67 -8.35 10.19 5.46
C ASP A 67 -7.94 9.29 4.28
N ILE A 68 -8.51 8.08 4.22
CA ILE A 68 -8.14 7.08 3.22
C ILE A 68 -9.29 6.85 2.23
N TYR A 69 -8.97 6.86 0.94
CA TYR A 69 -9.95 6.62 -0.12
C TYR A 69 -9.31 5.99 -1.36
N ASP A 70 -10.15 5.63 -2.33
CA ASP A 70 -9.77 4.89 -3.54
C ASP A 70 -8.90 3.64 -3.24
N VAL A 71 -9.30 2.92 -2.20
CA VAL A 71 -8.59 1.73 -1.70
C VAL A 71 -8.81 0.54 -2.63
N VAL A 72 -7.72 -0.07 -3.07
CA VAL A 72 -7.67 -1.33 -3.83
C VAL A 72 -6.83 -2.33 -3.05
N VAL A 73 -7.36 -3.54 -2.86
CA VAL A 73 -6.61 -4.70 -2.38
C VAL A 73 -6.89 -5.82 -3.37
N GLU A 74 -5.92 -6.14 -4.22
CA GLU A 74 -6.09 -7.11 -5.30
C GLU A 74 -5.19 -8.32 -5.11
N ASN A 75 -5.77 -9.52 -5.17
CA ASN A 75 -5.00 -10.75 -5.12
C ASN A 75 -4.32 -11.00 -6.48
N MET A 76 -3.04 -10.67 -6.58
CA MET A 76 -2.25 -10.79 -7.82
C MET A 76 -2.18 -12.24 -8.32
N GLN A 77 -2.13 -13.22 -7.41
CA GLN A 77 -2.12 -14.63 -7.81
C GLN A 77 -3.44 -15.04 -8.47
N ARG A 78 -4.59 -14.51 -8.03
CA ARG A 78 -5.88 -14.76 -8.69
C ARG A 78 -5.93 -14.07 -10.06
N GLN A 79 -5.45 -12.82 -10.12
CA GLN A 79 -5.37 -12.04 -11.35
C GLN A 79 -4.53 -12.75 -12.42
N GLU A 80 -3.34 -13.27 -12.06
CA GLU A 80 -2.48 -14.07 -12.95
C GLU A 80 -3.17 -15.33 -13.48
N ASN A 81 -4.05 -15.92 -12.68
CA ASN A 81 -4.86 -17.09 -13.05
C ASN A 81 -6.14 -16.72 -13.83
N GLY A 82 -6.33 -15.46 -14.20
CA GLY A 82 -7.52 -14.98 -14.90
C GLY A 82 -8.79 -15.02 -14.03
N LEU A 83 -8.64 -15.08 -12.71
CA LEU A 83 -9.73 -15.02 -11.75
C LEU A 83 -9.88 -13.58 -11.26
N GLN A 84 -11.10 -13.20 -10.89
CA GLN A 84 -11.34 -11.94 -10.19
C GLN A 84 -10.55 -11.94 -8.87
N GLY A 85 -9.60 -11.02 -8.75
CA GLY A 85 -8.72 -10.81 -7.60
C GLY A 85 -9.34 -10.01 -6.48
#